data_AF-A0A7Y4R8D5-F1
#
_entry.id   AF-A0A7Y4R8D5-F1
#
_cell.length_a   1.000
_cell.length_b   1.000
_cell.length_c   1.000
_cell.angle_alpha   90.00
_cell.angle_beta   90.00
_cell.angle_gamma   90.00
#
_symmetry.space_group_name_H-M   'P 1'
#
loop_
_entity.id
_entity.type
_entity.pdbx_description
1 polymer ?
#
loop_
_entity_poly.entity_id
_entity_poly.type
_entity_poly.pdbx_seq_one_letter_code
_entity_poly.pdbx_strand_id
1 'polypeptide(L)'
;MSKLPLDIVNFNTEFNSELDNAITIANGIQSEFLFAKVPGEISRKFQFLNFEEIDSEEFLPKAFETKKALKGFYPYISFYTNSPLKGNGWTNLFADSDLENGISVVTTHNVATAIIPKEKMTSYFLYYFARGILKFIIKDKFNHDAPSKNGCLFDFMQQKKTYLKVCDQMQSVTIVGVK
;
A
#
# COMPACT_ATOMS: atom_id res chain seq x y z
N MET A 1 -2.24 -14.62 20.44
CA MET A 1 -1.97 -15.06 19.05
C MET A 1 -0.93 -14.12 18.45
N SER A 2 0.02 -14.64 17.67
CA SER A 2 1.03 -13.82 16.97
C SER A 2 0.38 -13.04 15.83
N LYS A 3 0.65 -11.74 15.72
CA LYS A 3 0.18 -10.90 14.61
C LYS A 3 1.03 -11.15 13.36
N LEU A 4 0.42 -11.15 12.18
CA LEU A 4 1.16 -11.22 10.91
C LEU A 4 1.78 -9.83 10.62
N PRO A 5 3.11 -9.71 10.51
CA PRO A 5 3.74 -8.42 10.27
C PRO A 5 3.52 -7.94 8.83
N LEU A 6 3.25 -6.64 8.70
CA LEU A 6 3.31 -5.88 7.46
C LEU A 6 4.36 -4.79 7.62
N ASP A 7 5.46 -5.00 6.92
CA ASP A 7 6.65 -4.18 7.01
C ASP A 7 6.59 -3.04 6.00
N ILE A 8 6.78 -1.81 6.47
CA ILE A 8 6.67 -0.60 5.66
C ILE A 8 8.06 -0.02 5.44
N VAL A 9 8.46 0.08 4.17
CA VAL A 9 9.64 0.84 3.76
C VAL A 9 9.15 2.18 3.22
N ASN A 10 9.51 3.27 3.91
CA ASN A 10 9.09 4.60 3.51
C ASN A 10 10.23 5.35 2.81
N PHE A 11 10.09 5.57 1.51
CA PHE A 11 10.93 6.45 0.71
C PHE A 11 10.35 7.88 0.60
N ASN A 12 9.13 8.11 1.10
CA ASN A 12 8.54 9.44 1.04
C ASN A 12 9.32 10.46 1.86
N THR A 13 9.56 11.61 1.24
CA THR A 13 9.98 12.85 1.93
C THR A 13 8.77 13.62 2.50
N GLU A 14 7.57 13.36 1.98
CA GLU A 14 6.31 13.99 2.37
C GLU A 14 5.39 13.01 3.10
N PHE A 15 4.34 13.53 3.75
CA PHE A 15 3.27 12.71 4.38
C PHE A 15 3.71 11.71 5.46
N ASN A 16 4.88 11.92 6.06
CA ASN A 16 5.43 11.04 7.09
C ASN A 16 4.49 10.93 8.30
N SER A 17 3.93 12.05 8.75
CA SER A 17 2.96 12.12 9.85
C SER A 17 1.67 11.38 9.54
N GLU A 18 1.18 11.50 8.31
CA GLU A 18 -0.07 10.90 7.86
C GLU A 18 0.07 9.38 7.73
N LEU A 19 1.25 8.91 7.30
CA LEU A 19 1.62 7.50 7.28
C LEU A 19 1.72 6.93 8.70
N ASP A 20 2.39 7.63 9.61
CA ASP A 20 2.49 7.21 11.02
C ASP A 20 1.12 7.15 11.68
N ASN A 21 0.27 8.13 11.43
CA ASN A 21 -1.11 8.14 11.92
C ASN A 21 -1.93 6.96 11.34
N ALA A 22 -1.77 6.66 10.05
CA ALA A 22 -2.43 5.51 9.43
C ALA A 22 -1.98 4.18 10.09
N ILE A 23 -0.69 4.04 10.41
CA ILE A 23 -0.16 2.86 11.12
C ILE A 23 -0.81 2.75 12.51
N THR A 24 -0.86 3.84 13.27
CA THR A 24 -1.49 3.86 14.59
C THR A 24 -2.97 3.47 14.52
N ILE A 25 -3.73 4.06 13.60
CA ILE A 25 -5.16 3.75 13.41
C ILE A 25 -5.33 2.28 13.02
N ALA A 26 -4.59 1.81 12.00
CA ALA A 26 -4.70 0.43 11.52
C ALA A 26 -4.37 -0.59 12.60
N ASN A 27 -3.36 -0.34 13.44
CA ASN A 27 -3.03 -1.22 14.56
C ASN A 27 -4.04 -1.15 15.72
N GLY A 28 -4.83 -0.08 15.81
CA GLY A 28 -5.84 0.12 16.85
C GLY A 28 -7.21 -0.51 16.54
N ILE A 29 -7.53 -0.73 15.25
CA ILE A 29 -8.85 -1.21 14.81
C ILE A 29 -8.92 -2.71 14.49
N GLN A 30 -7.77 -3.39 14.41
CA GLN A 30 -7.70 -4.83 14.14
C GLN A 30 -6.60 -5.51 14.97
N SER A 31 -6.63 -6.84 15.06
CA SER A 31 -5.74 -7.61 15.95
C SER A 31 -4.86 -8.64 15.24
N GLU A 32 -5.11 -8.89 13.95
CA GLU A 32 -4.56 -9.95 13.13
C GLU A 32 -3.21 -9.56 12.51
N PHE A 33 -3.02 -8.28 12.23
CA PHE A 33 -1.87 -7.71 11.53
C PHE A 33 -1.11 -6.71 12.40
N LEU A 34 0.18 -6.61 12.16
CA LEU A 34 1.04 -5.58 12.75
C LEU A 34 1.65 -4.73 11.63
N PHE A 35 1.16 -3.52 11.45
CA PHE A 35 1.75 -2.53 10.55
C PHE A 35 2.91 -1.84 11.26
N ALA A 36 4.10 -1.85 10.68
CA ALA A 36 5.25 -1.17 11.27
C ALA A 36 6.22 -0.70 10.19
N LYS A 37 6.84 0.48 10.40
CA LYS A 37 8.01 0.88 9.62
C LYS A 37 9.17 -0.05 9.94
N VAL A 38 9.88 -0.53 8.92
CA VAL A 38 11.07 -1.33 9.16
C VAL A 38 12.14 -0.51 9.87
N PRO A 39 12.99 -1.13 10.72
CA PRO A 39 14.15 -0.48 11.29
C PRO A 39 15.04 0.18 10.21
N GLY A 40 15.69 1.29 10.56
CA GLY A 40 16.50 2.07 9.62
C GLY A 40 17.61 1.25 8.94
N GLU A 41 18.20 0.27 9.63
CA GLU A 41 19.20 -0.64 9.07
C GLU A 41 18.66 -1.49 7.92
N ILE A 42 17.41 -1.97 8.05
CA ILE A 42 16.73 -2.74 7.01
C ILE A 42 16.29 -1.79 5.89
N SER A 43 15.72 -0.63 6.23
CA SER A 43 15.32 0.38 5.24
C SER A 43 16.47 0.80 4.33
N ARG A 44 17.69 0.96 4.89
CA ARG A 44 18.89 1.34 4.11
C ARG A 44 19.27 0.31 3.06
N LYS A 45 18.97 -0.97 3.28
CA LYS A 45 19.24 -2.02 2.28
C LYS A 45 18.44 -1.83 1.00
N PHE A 46 17.32 -1.12 1.06
CA PHE A 46 16.47 -0.86 -0.11
C PHE A 46 16.68 0.54 -0.72
N GLN A 47 17.53 1.40 -0.15
CA GLN A 47 17.64 2.80 -0.61
C GLN A 47 18.07 2.93 -2.07
N PHE A 48 18.82 1.97 -2.60
CA PHE A 48 19.21 1.97 -4.02
C PHE A 48 18.02 1.79 -4.98
N LEU A 49 16.83 1.47 -4.46
CA LEU A 49 15.58 1.36 -5.22
C LEU A 49 14.75 2.66 -5.23
N ASN A 50 15.22 3.72 -4.57
CA ASN A 50 14.53 5.00 -4.51
C ASN A 50 14.87 5.86 -5.73
N PHE A 51 14.25 5.54 -6.87
CA PHE A 51 14.46 6.23 -8.15
C PHE A 51 13.51 7.42 -8.31
N GLU A 52 13.87 8.40 -9.15
CA GLU A 52 13.01 9.56 -9.48
C GLU A 52 11.69 9.15 -10.15
N GLU A 53 11.72 8.08 -10.95
CA GLU A 53 10.57 7.39 -11.54
C GLU A 53 10.74 5.90 -11.32
N ILE A 54 9.67 5.20 -10.95
CA ILE A 54 9.69 3.77 -10.67
C ILE A 54 8.90 3.03 -11.74
N ASP A 55 9.57 2.10 -12.41
CA ASP A 55 8.92 1.05 -13.20
C ASP A 55 8.71 -0.18 -12.31
N SER A 56 7.46 -0.60 -12.09
CA SER A 56 7.12 -1.72 -11.21
C SER A 56 7.66 -3.05 -11.73
N GLU A 57 7.77 -3.22 -13.05
CA GLU A 57 8.30 -4.45 -13.67
C GLU A 57 9.78 -4.63 -13.36
N GLU A 58 10.53 -3.55 -13.18
CA GLU A 58 11.92 -3.59 -12.74
C GLU A 58 12.07 -3.57 -11.22
N PHE A 59 11.23 -2.80 -10.54
CA PHE A 59 11.33 -2.56 -9.11
C PHE A 59 11.01 -3.80 -8.28
N LEU A 60 9.88 -4.47 -8.57
CA LEU A 60 9.39 -5.58 -7.75
C LEU A 60 10.38 -6.76 -7.70
N PRO A 61 11.00 -7.20 -8.83
CA PRO A 61 12.03 -8.25 -8.78
C PRO A 61 13.27 -7.85 -7.96
N LYS A 62 13.75 -6.61 -8.10
CA LYS A 62 14.93 -6.13 -7.35
C LYS A 62 14.64 -6.00 -5.85
N ALA A 63 13.43 -5.55 -5.49
CA ALA A 63 12.95 -5.51 -4.12
C ALA A 63 12.87 -6.92 -3.52
N PHE A 64 12.44 -7.91 -4.32
CA PHE A 64 12.39 -9.30 -3.90
C PHE A 64 13.76 -9.91 -3.62
N GLU A 65 14.73 -9.70 -4.51
CA GLU A 65 16.09 -10.17 -4.28
C GLU A 65 16.70 -9.55 -3.02
N THR A 66 16.42 -8.27 -2.77
CA THR A 66 16.85 -7.59 -1.53
C THR A 66 16.15 -8.16 -0.29
N LYS A 67 14.84 -8.45 -0.39
CA LYS A 67 14.05 -9.08 0.68
C LYS A 67 14.58 -10.47 1.04
N LYS A 68 14.93 -11.30 0.04
CA LYS A 68 15.53 -12.63 0.26
C LYS A 68 16.83 -12.59 1.06
N ALA A 69 17.61 -11.53 0.89
CA ALA A 69 18.86 -11.34 1.62
C ALA A 69 18.68 -10.86 3.08
N LEU A 70 17.44 -10.56 3.50
CA LEU A 70 17.14 -10.21 4.88
C LEU A 70 17.12 -11.44 5.78
N LYS A 71 17.64 -11.29 7.00
CA LYS A 71 17.44 -12.26 8.08
C LYS A 71 16.18 -11.88 8.84
N GLY A 72 15.27 -12.82 9.04
CA GLY A 72 14.02 -12.63 9.80
C GLY A 72 12.78 -13.03 9.01
N PHE A 73 11.61 -12.79 9.61
CA PHE A 73 10.31 -13.12 9.03
C PHE A 73 9.62 -11.86 8.49
N TYR A 74 9.75 -11.64 7.17
CA TYR A 74 9.14 -10.53 6.44
C TYR A 74 8.14 -11.09 5.41
N PRO A 75 6.95 -11.57 5.81
CA PRO A 75 6.00 -12.17 4.88
C PRO A 75 5.53 -11.16 3.84
N TYR A 76 5.32 -9.89 4.22
CA TYR A 76 4.89 -8.83 3.32
C TYR A 76 5.63 -7.52 3.57
N ILE A 77 6.22 -6.94 2.52
CA ILE A 77 6.87 -5.62 2.55
C ILE A 77 6.14 -4.66 1.60
N SER A 78 5.73 -3.50 2.09
CA SER A 78 5.11 -2.44 1.29
C SER A 78 6.01 -1.21 1.24
N PHE A 79 6.33 -0.78 0.03
CA PHE A 79 7.15 0.38 -0.26
C PHE A 79 6.27 1.60 -0.53
N TYR A 80 6.55 2.71 0.13
CA TYR A 80 5.85 3.98 -0.08
C TYR A 80 6.81 5.02 -0.64
N THR A 81 6.46 5.65 -1.75
CA THR A 81 7.33 6.57 -2.49
C THR A 81 6.59 7.77 -3.05
N ASN A 82 7.27 8.89 -3.27
CA ASN A 82 6.70 10.09 -3.91
C ASN A 82 7.03 10.16 -5.41
N SER A 83 7.72 9.14 -5.93
CA SER A 83 8.09 9.01 -7.33
C SER A 83 6.88 8.57 -8.16
N PRO A 84 6.71 9.06 -9.40
CA PRO A 84 5.75 8.49 -10.35
C PRO A 84 5.98 6.98 -10.49
N LEU A 85 4.88 6.24 -10.60
CA LEU A 85 4.90 4.78 -10.74
C LEU A 85 4.26 4.39 -12.08
N LYS A 86 4.98 3.57 -12.85
CA LYS A 86 4.53 2.98 -14.11
C LYS A 86 4.72 1.46 -14.09
N GLY A 87 4.10 0.77 -15.04
CA GLY A 87 4.22 -0.67 -15.22
C GLY A 87 2.99 -1.29 -15.87
N ASN A 88 3.12 -2.50 -16.41
CA ASN A 88 2.08 -3.22 -17.16
C ASN A 88 1.45 -2.37 -18.29
N GLY A 89 2.27 -1.55 -18.96
CA GLY A 89 1.83 -0.61 -20.00
C GLY A 89 1.13 0.67 -19.51
N TRP A 90 0.98 0.88 -18.21
CA TRP A 90 0.39 2.08 -17.61
C TRP A 90 1.48 3.03 -17.09
N THR A 91 1.27 4.34 -17.21
CA THR A 91 2.26 5.37 -16.83
C THR A 91 1.93 6.15 -15.56
N ASN A 92 0.81 5.83 -14.90
CA ASN A 92 0.27 6.59 -13.78
C ASN A 92 -0.39 5.69 -12.72
N LEU A 93 0.29 4.61 -12.38
CA LEU A 93 -0.15 3.69 -11.34
C LEU A 93 -0.10 4.37 -9.97
N PHE A 94 -1.04 4.02 -9.09
CA PHE A 94 -0.99 4.40 -7.68
C PHE A 94 -0.33 3.35 -6.81
N ALA A 95 -0.37 2.10 -7.24
CA ALA A 95 0.34 1.00 -6.61
C ALA A 95 0.46 -0.17 -7.57
N ASP A 96 1.47 -0.99 -7.34
CA ASP A 96 1.60 -2.31 -7.94
C ASP A 96 2.09 -3.32 -6.89
N SER A 97 1.90 -4.62 -7.17
CA SER A 97 2.18 -5.67 -6.20
C SER A 97 2.56 -7.00 -6.85
N ASP A 98 3.63 -7.60 -6.34
CA ASP A 98 3.94 -9.02 -6.50
C ASP A 98 3.45 -9.77 -5.25
N LEU A 99 2.23 -10.30 -5.36
CA LEU A 99 1.53 -10.95 -4.23
C LEU A 99 2.08 -12.34 -3.91
N GLU A 100 2.69 -13.01 -4.88
CA GLU A 100 3.34 -14.30 -4.66
C GLU A 100 4.52 -14.13 -3.73
N ASN A 101 5.33 -13.09 -3.98
CA ASN A 101 6.53 -12.78 -3.21
C ASN A 101 6.27 -11.82 -2.05
N GLY A 102 5.03 -11.36 -1.85
CA GLY A 102 4.63 -10.50 -0.74
C GLY A 102 5.33 -9.15 -0.76
N ILE A 103 5.26 -8.46 -1.91
CA ILE A 103 5.86 -7.13 -2.12
C ILE A 103 4.84 -6.22 -2.80
N SER A 104 4.77 -4.98 -2.34
CA SER A 104 4.01 -3.93 -3.03
C SER A 104 4.76 -2.62 -3.04
N VAL A 105 4.48 -1.78 -4.02
CA VAL A 105 4.90 -0.38 -4.07
C VAL A 105 3.68 0.50 -4.24
N VAL A 106 3.61 1.60 -3.49
CA VAL A 106 2.51 2.55 -3.46
C VAL A 106 3.11 3.95 -3.61
N THR A 107 2.54 4.77 -4.49
CA THR A 107 3.03 6.13 -4.73
C THR A 107 2.09 7.21 -4.21
N THR A 108 2.64 8.24 -3.57
CA THR A 108 1.92 9.47 -3.22
C THR A 108 2.00 10.53 -4.32
N HIS A 109 2.71 10.25 -5.42
CA HIS A 109 2.94 11.19 -6.50
C HIS A 109 1.63 11.75 -7.07
N ASN A 110 1.47 13.07 -7.02
CA ASN A 110 0.27 13.80 -7.44
C ASN A 110 -1.05 13.37 -6.76
N VAL A 111 -1.03 12.54 -5.70
CA VAL A 111 -2.25 12.06 -5.05
C VAL A 111 -2.95 13.23 -4.34
N ALA A 112 -2.20 13.96 -3.50
CA ALA A 112 -2.72 15.10 -2.73
C ALA A 112 -3.11 16.31 -3.59
N THR A 113 -2.59 16.40 -4.82
CA THR A 113 -2.81 17.55 -5.71
C THR A 113 -3.86 17.26 -6.78
N ALA A 114 -4.05 16.00 -7.19
CA ALA A 114 -4.92 15.65 -8.31
C ALA A 114 -6.05 14.66 -7.98
N ILE A 115 -5.99 13.95 -6.85
CA ILE A 115 -6.91 12.84 -6.54
C ILE A 115 -7.74 13.12 -5.31
N ILE A 116 -7.08 13.39 -4.18
CA ILE A 116 -7.71 13.69 -2.90
C ILE A 116 -7.04 14.91 -2.28
N PRO A 117 -7.73 15.68 -1.41
CA PRO A 117 -7.09 16.73 -0.64
C PRO A 117 -5.97 16.17 0.23
N LYS A 118 -4.94 16.99 0.48
CA LYS A 118 -3.79 16.66 1.34
C LYS A 118 -4.23 16.08 2.70
N GLU A 119 -5.33 16.56 3.24
CA GLU A 119 -5.80 16.27 4.59
C GLU A 119 -6.44 14.87 4.68
N LYS A 120 -6.64 14.23 3.52
CA LYS A 120 -7.16 12.87 3.37
C LYS A 120 -6.05 11.84 3.13
N MET A 121 -4.77 12.22 3.16
CA MET A 121 -3.66 11.29 2.91
C MET A 121 -3.55 10.16 3.94
N THR A 122 -3.94 10.36 5.20
CA THR A 122 -4.05 9.25 6.16
C THR A 122 -5.04 8.18 5.67
N SER A 123 -6.19 8.59 5.13
CA SER A 123 -7.19 7.66 4.58
C SER A 123 -6.68 6.92 3.33
N TYR A 124 -5.87 7.60 2.52
CA TYR A 124 -5.19 6.97 1.39
C TYR A 124 -4.26 5.84 1.82
N PHE A 125 -3.43 6.06 2.85
CA PHE A 125 -2.57 5.02 3.39
C PHE A 125 -3.37 3.86 4.00
N LEU A 126 -4.43 4.16 4.76
CA LEU A 126 -5.33 3.13 5.31
C LEU A 126 -5.96 2.27 4.20
N TYR A 127 -6.35 2.90 3.09
CA TYR A 127 -6.87 2.18 1.92
C TYR A 127 -5.84 1.20 1.35
N TYR A 128 -4.59 1.63 1.16
CA TYR A 128 -3.55 0.76 0.62
C TYR A 128 -3.06 -0.30 1.60
N PHE A 129 -3.12 -0.04 2.91
CA PHE A 129 -2.92 -1.05 3.94
C PHE A 129 -3.94 -2.18 3.85
N ALA A 130 -5.23 -1.83 3.87
CA ALA A 130 -6.31 -2.82 3.77
C ALA A 130 -6.23 -3.58 2.44
N ARG A 131 -6.04 -2.84 1.33
CA ARG A 131 -5.99 -3.44 -0.01
C ARG A 131 -4.80 -4.35 -0.19
N GLY A 132 -3.61 -3.92 0.24
CA GLY A 132 -2.38 -4.71 0.14
C GLY A 132 -2.50 -6.04 0.89
N ILE A 133 -2.98 -6.00 2.14
CA ILE A 133 -3.18 -7.21 2.96
C ILE A 133 -4.24 -8.13 2.37
N LEU A 134 -5.41 -7.59 2.03
CA LEU A 134 -6.49 -8.43 1.52
C LEU A 134 -6.12 -9.10 0.20
N LYS A 135 -5.39 -8.42 -0.69
CA LYS A 135 -4.83 -9.03 -1.91
C LYS A 135 -3.76 -10.09 -1.58
N PHE A 136 -2.93 -9.87 -0.57
CA PHE A 136 -1.89 -10.82 -0.19
C PHE A 136 -2.47 -12.13 0.39
N ILE A 137 -3.54 -12.03 1.19
CA ILE A 137 -4.20 -13.19 1.80
C ILE A 137 -5.10 -13.89 0.78
N ILE A 138 -5.84 -13.13 -0.01
CA ILE A 138 -6.84 -13.64 -0.96
C ILE A 138 -6.27 -13.52 -2.38
N LYS A 139 -5.27 -14.35 -2.68
CA LYS A 139 -4.50 -14.29 -3.93
C LYS A 139 -5.33 -14.49 -5.20
N ASP A 140 -6.46 -15.19 -5.10
CA ASP A 140 -7.32 -15.52 -6.25
C ASP A 140 -8.40 -14.47 -6.56
N LYS A 141 -8.43 -13.34 -5.83
CA LYS A 141 -9.37 -12.24 -6.10
C LYS A 141 -8.68 -11.07 -6.79
N PHE A 142 -8.86 -11.02 -8.11
CA PHE A 142 -8.49 -9.88 -8.93
C PHE A 142 -9.46 -8.71 -8.75
N ASN A 143 -9.07 -7.54 -9.25
CA ASN A 143 -10.00 -6.42 -9.28
C ASN A 143 -11.21 -6.80 -10.16
N HIS A 144 -12.41 -6.46 -9.73
CA HIS A 144 -13.60 -6.63 -10.55
C HIS A 144 -13.68 -5.49 -11.57
N ASP A 145 -13.89 -5.83 -12.85
CA ASP A 145 -14.07 -4.81 -13.90
C ASP A 145 -15.36 -3.99 -13.72
N ALA A 146 -16.39 -4.61 -13.15
CA ALA A 146 -17.66 -3.95 -12.85
C ALA A 146 -17.65 -3.42 -11.40
N PRO A 147 -17.92 -2.11 -11.17
CA PRO A 147 -18.04 -1.56 -9.83
C PRO A 147 -19.17 -2.24 -9.06
N SER A 148 -18.88 -2.72 -7.86
CA SER A 148 -19.90 -3.22 -6.96
C SER A 148 -20.87 -2.09 -6.55
N LYS A 149 -22.14 -2.42 -6.33
CA LYS A 149 -23.18 -1.43 -5.96
C LYS A 149 -22.89 -0.68 -4.66
N ASN A 150 -22.06 -1.26 -3.78
CA ASN A 150 -21.80 -0.74 -2.43
C ASN A 150 -20.37 -0.22 -2.23
N GLY A 151 -19.52 -0.25 -3.27
CA GLY A 151 -18.10 0.07 -3.16
C GLY A 151 -17.31 -1.09 -2.58
N CYS A 152 -16.53 -1.77 -3.42
CA CYS A 152 -15.69 -2.89 -3.04
C CYS A 152 -14.23 -2.45 -3.15
N LEU A 153 -13.40 -2.89 -2.21
CA LEU A 153 -11.97 -2.62 -2.19
C LEU A 153 -11.23 -3.16 -3.43
N PHE A 154 -11.84 -4.14 -4.09
CA PHE A 154 -11.36 -4.76 -5.32
C PHE A 154 -12.03 -4.19 -6.58
N ASP A 155 -12.86 -3.15 -6.51
CA ASP A 155 -13.41 -2.54 -7.73
C ASP A 155 -12.26 -1.92 -8.56
N PHE A 156 -12.22 -2.20 -9.86
CA PHE A 156 -11.22 -1.60 -10.75
C PHE A 156 -11.47 -0.09 -10.87
N MET A 157 -10.54 0.69 -10.34
CA MET A 157 -10.70 2.13 -10.22
C MET A 157 -10.13 2.84 -11.45
N GLN A 158 -10.81 2.66 -12.60
CA GLN A 158 -10.40 3.30 -13.86
C GLN A 158 -10.55 4.83 -13.81
N GLN A 159 -11.47 5.35 -13.00
CA GLN A 159 -11.70 6.79 -12.85
C GLN A 159 -11.26 7.30 -11.47
N LYS A 160 -10.44 8.36 -11.49
CA LYS A 160 -9.89 9.03 -10.29
C LYS A 160 -10.97 9.44 -9.26
N LYS A 161 -12.19 9.79 -9.71
CA LYS A 161 -13.31 10.18 -8.83
C LYS A 161 -13.82 9.04 -7.94
N THR A 162 -13.62 7.78 -8.32
CA THR A 162 -14.09 6.62 -7.55
C THR A 162 -13.30 6.46 -6.23
N TYR A 163 -12.06 6.97 -6.17
CA TYR A 163 -11.24 6.99 -4.96
C TYR A 163 -11.85 7.79 -3.81
N LEU A 164 -12.47 8.94 -4.12
CA LEU A 164 -13.07 9.81 -3.10
C LEU A 164 -14.17 9.09 -2.31
N LYS A 165 -15.02 8.32 -3.00
CA LYS A 165 -16.10 7.55 -2.36
C LYS A 165 -15.56 6.52 -1.36
N VAL A 166 -14.52 5.79 -1.73
CA VAL A 166 -13.93 4.77 -0.86
C VAL A 166 -13.19 5.41 0.32
N CYS A 167 -12.48 6.52 0.09
CA CYS A 167 -11.78 7.23 1.16
C CYS A 167 -12.74 7.82 2.19
N ASP A 168 -13.86 8.40 1.75
CA ASP A 168 -14.90 8.91 2.66
C ASP A 168 -15.58 7.78 3.43
N GLN A 169 -15.82 6.63 2.77
CA GLN A 169 -16.31 5.43 3.45
C GLN A 169 -15.32 4.94 4.52
N MET A 170 -14.01 4.88 4.23
CA MET A 170 -13.02 4.41 5.20
C MET A 170 -12.88 5.28 6.44
N GLN A 171 -13.21 6.57 6.37
CA GLN A 171 -13.31 7.43 7.56
C GLN A 171 -14.54 7.09 8.44
N SER A 172 -15.58 6.50 7.84
CA SER A 172 -16.81 6.08 8.51
C SER A 172 -16.86 4.60 8.87
N VAL A 173 -15.94 3.78 8.35
CA VAL A 173 -15.92 2.33 8.55
C VAL A 173 -15.27 2.01 9.90
N THR A 174 -16.14 1.78 10.89
CA THR A 174 -15.88 0.75 11.90
C THR A 174 -15.82 -0.57 11.13
N ILE A 175 -14.67 -1.25 11.11
CA ILE A 175 -14.54 -2.55 10.44
C ILE A 175 -15.53 -3.51 11.11
N VAL A 176 -16.70 -3.70 10.48
CA VAL A 176 -17.71 -4.63 10.97
C VAL A 176 -17.14 -6.02 10.75
N GLY A 177 -16.90 -6.70 11.88
CA GLY A 177 -16.14 -7.93 11.97
C GLY A 177 -16.52 -8.99 10.94
N VAL A 178 -15.48 -9.61 10.40
CA VAL A 178 -15.57 -10.96 9.84
C VAL A 178 -15.78 -11.89 11.04
N LYS A 179 -17.01 -12.35 11.22
CA LYS A 179 -17.33 -13.50 12.09
C LYS A 179 -17.11 -14.80 11.32
#